data_AF-A0A673LWX4-F1
#
_entry.id   AF-A0A673LWX4-F1
#
_cell.length_a   1.000
_cell.length_b   1.000
_cell.length_c   1.000
_cell.angle_alpha   90.00
_cell.angle_beta   90.00
_cell.angle_gamma   90.00
#
_symmetry.space_group_name_H-M   'P 1'
#
loop_
_entity.id
_entity.type
_entity.pdbx_description
1 polymer ?
#
loop_
_entity_poly.entity_id
_entity_poly.type
_entity_poly.pdbx_seq_one_letter_code
_entity_poly.pdbx_strand_id
1 'polypeptide(L)'
;MCGSRCLGPMTFNKDLTGQYVTLSQGGQLASRDTSSFMNGLAFLSRTVEVDEKLCIRIEDRTSLWDGALCVGFTNICPQRNNLPPASIPDLRDTRGYCVVPVYLLDLSGSTVLSILRTLISWLREITFLLYNSTQSL
;
A
#
# COMPACT_ATOMS: atom_id res chain seq x y z
N MET A 1 -20.91 2.99 21.18
CA MET A 1 -20.79 4.02 20.12
C MET A 1 -19.42 4.67 20.27
N CYS A 2 -18.59 4.65 19.25
CA CYS A 2 -17.26 5.27 19.30
C CYS A 2 -17.42 6.79 19.15
N GLY A 3 -16.88 7.58 20.08
CA GLY A 3 -17.10 9.04 20.13
C GLY A 3 -16.51 9.81 18.95
N SER A 4 -16.66 11.14 18.96
CA SER A 4 -16.29 12.10 17.91
C SER A 4 -14.80 12.14 17.50
N ARG A 5 -13.97 11.27 18.08
CA ARG A 5 -12.52 11.15 17.79
C ARG A 5 -12.15 9.81 17.15
N CYS A 6 -13.11 8.92 16.94
CA CYS A 6 -12.83 7.65 16.30
C CYS A 6 -12.71 7.88 14.80
N LEU A 7 -11.49 7.82 14.28
CA LEU A 7 -11.14 8.02 12.87
C LEU A 7 -11.74 6.97 11.91
N GLY A 8 -12.61 6.09 12.41
CA GLY A 8 -13.17 4.97 11.67
C GLY A 8 -12.15 3.84 11.42
N PRO A 9 -12.60 2.72 10.82
CA PRO A 9 -11.72 1.67 10.36
C PRO A 9 -10.77 2.21 9.30
N MET A 10 -9.51 1.76 9.33
CA MET A 10 -8.55 2.05 8.26
C MET A 10 -8.99 1.34 6.97
N THR A 11 -9.12 2.09 5.88
CA THR A 11 -9.53 1.58 4.57
C THR A 11 -8.59 2.10 3.48
N PHE A 12 -8.68 1.54 2.28
CA PHE A 12 -8.06 2.09 1.08
C PHE A 12 -8.88 3.26 0.53
N ASN A 13 -8.19 4.29 0.04
CA ASN A 13 -8.80 5.47 -0.55
C ASN A 13 -9.12 5.22 -2.02
N LYS A 14 -10.41 5.14 -2.36
CA LYS A 14 -10.88 4.95 -3.74
C LYS A 14 -10.35 5.99 -4.73
N ASP A 15 -10.08 7.21 -4.27
CA ASP A 15 -9.64 8.32 -5.12
C ASP A 15 -8.13 8.30 -5.34
N LEU A 16 -7.41 7.45 -4.59
CA LEU A 16 -5.97 7.30 -4.61
C LEU A 16 -5.63 5.83 -4.84
N THR A 17 -6.27 5.23 -5.84
CA THR A 17 -5.96 3.88 -6.30
C THR A 17 -5.59 3.91 -7.77
N GLY A 18 -4.65 3.06 -8.14
CA GLY A 18 -4.21 2.90 -9.51
C GLY A 18 -5.31 2.25 -10.36
N GLN A 19 -5.21 2.46 -11.67
CA GLN A 19 -6.22 2.06 -12.65
C GLN A 19 -6.62 0.58 -12.59
N TYR A 20 -5.69 -0.32 -12.23
CA TYR A 20 -5.94 -1.76 -12.18
C TYR A 20 -6.26 -2.28 -10.78
N VAL A 21 -6.49 -1.38 -9.81
CA VAL A 21 -6.88 -1.73 -8.45
C VAL A 21 -8.40 -1.64 -8.31
N THR A 22 -9.00 -2.70 -7.81
CA THR A 22 -10.41 -2.74 -7.43
C THR A 22 -10.53 -2.80 -5.92
N LEU A 23 -11.33 -1.90 -5.34
CA LEU A 23 -11.64 -1.92 -3.91
C LEU A 23 -12.96 -2.65 -3.66
N SER A 24 -12.98 -3.50 -2.64
CA SER A 24 -14.16 -4.23 -2.17
C SER A 24 -14.23 -4.21 -0.63
N GLN A 25 -15.27 -4.84 -0.06
CA GLN A 25 -15.51 -4.89 1.40
C GLN A 25 -15.52 -3.49 2.06
N GLY A 26 -16.11 -2.49 1.39
CA GLY A 26 -16.14 -1.12 1.88
C GLY A 26 -14.76 -0.43 1.90
N GLY A 27 -13.82 -0.89 1.06
CA GLY A 27 -12.45 -0.36 0.99
C GLY A 27 -11.47 -1.07 1.92
N GLN A 28 -11.86 -2.18 2.57
CA GLN A 28 -10.91 -2.97 3.39
C GLN A 28 -10.12 -3.99 2.58
N LEU A 29 -10.56 -4.30 1.37
CA LEU A 29 -9.88 -5.23 0.47
C LEU A 29 -9.55 -4.53 -0.84
N ALA A 30 -8.26 -4.51 -1.19
CA ALA A 30 -7.78 -4.09 -2.50
C ALA A 30 -7.34 -5.35 -3.27
N SER A 31 -7.92 -5.57 -4.44
CA SER A 31 -7.46 -6.57 -5.40
C SER A 31 -6.92 -5.87 -6.64
N ARG A 32 -6.07 -6.55 -7.40
CA ARG A 32 -5.52 -6.03 -8.64
C ARG A 32 -5.83 -6.96 -9.79
N ASP A 33 -6.19 -6.39 -10.93
CA ASP A 33 -6.32 -7.12 -12.18
C ASP A 33 -4.96 -7.74 -12.59
N THR A 34 -4.96 -9.01 -13.00
CA THR A 34 -3.76 -9.76 -13.37
C THR A 34 -3.30 -9.53 -14.82
N SER A 35 -4.01 -8.69 -15.58
CA SER A 35 -3.69 -8.34 -16.97
C SER A 35 -2.52 -7.34 -17.12
N SER A 36 -2.15 -6.59 -16.06
CA SER A 36 -1.08 -5.59 -16.15
C SER A 36 -0.35 -5.35 -14.84
N PHE A 37 0.99 -5.25 -14.91
CA PHE A 37 1.87 -5.07 -13.76
C PHE A 37 2.08 -3.67 -13.24
N MET A 38 1.64 -2.69 -14.02
CA MET A 38 1.69 -1.29 -13.66
C MET A 38 0.41 -0.89 -12.93
N ASN A 39 0.34 0.36 -12.45
CA ASN A 39 -0.87 0.97 -11.88
C ASN A 39 -1.58 0.15 -10.79
N GLY A 40 -0.82 -0.64 -10.02
CA GLY A 40 -1.32 -1.45 -8.90
C GLY A 40 -1.29 -0.74 -7.55
N LEU A 41 -1.07 0.58 -7.54
CA LEU A 41 -0.82 1.35 -6.34
C LEU A 41 -2.10 1.60 -5.55
N ALA A 42 -2.09 1.41 -4.24
CA ALA A 42 -3.24 1.72 -3.38
C ALA A 42 -2.79 2.48 -2.13
N PHE A 43 -3.48 3.58 -1.85
CA PHE A 43 -3.24 4.44 -0.68
C PHE A 43 -4.32 4.24 0.39
N LEU A 44 -4.00 4.50 1.66
CA LEU A 44 -4.98 4.51 2.74
C LEU A 44 -5.87 5.76 2.74
N SER A 45 -7.06 5.64 3.32
CA SER A 45 -8.07 6.70 3.45
C SER A 45 -7.68 7.82 4.40
N ARG A 46 -6.74 7.56 5.31
CA ARG A 46 -6.19 8.54 6.24
C ARG A 46 -4.72 8.27 6.55
N THR A 47 -4.10 9.23 7.23
CA THR A 47 -2.75 9.10 7.78
C THR A 47 -2.67 8.03 8.86
N VAL A 48 -1.53 7.35 8.92
CA VAL A 48 -1.17 6.42 10.00
C VAL A 48 -0.55 7.21 11.16
N GLU A 49 -1.13 7.11 12.35
CA GLU A 49 -0.65 7.81 13.54
C GLU A 49 0.63 7.19 14.10
N VAL A 50 1.40 7.96 14.89
CA VAL A 50 2.59 7.42 15.58
C VAL A 50 2.13 6.34 16.53
N ASP A 51 2.86 5.23 16.59
CA ASP A 51 2.53 4.05 17.37
C ASP A 51 1.23 3.33 16.92
N GLU A 52 0.63 3.74 15.80
CA GLU A 52 -0.44 2.98 15.16
C GLU A 52 0.16 1.74 14.47
N LYS A 53 -0.40 0.58 14.81
CA LYS A 53 -0.04 -0.70 14.20
C LYS A 53 -1.00 -0.98 13.04
N LEU A 54 -0.47 -1.02 11.83
CA LEU A 54 -1.20 -1.43 10.63
C LEU A 54 -1.03 -2.93 10.43
N CYS A 55 -2.14 -3.64 10.26
CA CYS A 55 -2.16 -5.07 9.94
C CYS A 55 -2.74 -5.26 8.54
N ILE A 56 -1.98 -5.86 7.63
CA ILE A 56 -2.43 -6.14 6.27
C ILE A 56 -2.42 -7.63 6.07
N ARG A 57 -3.58 -8.18 5.70
CA ARG A 57 -3.71 -9.58 5.32
C ARG A 57 -3.61 -9.71 3.81
N ILE A 58 -2.71 -10.58 3.37
CA ILE A 58 -2.60 -10.98 1.97
C ILE A 58 -3.60 -12.12 1.77
N GLU A 59 -4.69 -11.85 1.06
CA GLU A 59 -5.76 -12.83 0.81
C GLU A 59 -5.42 -13.79 -0.32
N ASP A 60 -4.90 -13.25 -1.42
CA ASP A 60 -4.64 -14.00 -2.65
C ASP A 60 -3.36 -13.49 -3.32
N ARG A 61 -2.72 -14.38 -4.08
CA ARG A 61 -1.49 -14.11 -4.83
C ARG A 61 -1.56 -14.78 -6.19
N THR A 62 -1.06 -14.10 -7.20
CA THR A 62 -0.90 -14.68 -8.53
C THR A 62 0.51 -15.23 -8.69
N SER A 63 0.63 -16.46 -9.18
CA SER A 63 1.92 -17.06 -9.58
C SER A 63 2.33 -16.68 -11.01
N LEU A 64 1.52 -15.87 -11.70
CA LEU A 64 1.80 -15.45 -13.08
C LEU A 64 2.97 -14.43 -13.15
N TRP A 65 3.44 -13.93 -12.00
CA TRP A 65 4.33 -12.78 -11.90
C TRP A 65 5.40 -13.02 -10.85
N ASP A 66 6.66 -12.97 -11.26
CA ASP A 66 7.79 -13.01 -10.34
C ASP A 66 8.00 -11.61 -9.75
N GLY A 67 7.82 -11.50 -8.43
CA GLY A 67 7.82 -10.19 -7.79
C GLY A 67 7.72 -10.14 -6.28
N ALA A 68 7.79 -8.92 -5.76
CA ALA A 68 7.67 -8.62 -4.34
C ALA A 68 6.56 -7.60 -4.10
N LEU A 69 5.76 -7.84 -3.07
CA LEU A 69 4.81 -6.85 -2.59
C LEU A 69 5.57 -5.73 -1.88
N CYS A 70 5.69 -4.58 -2.52
CA CYS A 70 6.25 -3.39 -1.93
C CYS A 70 5.25 -2.70 -1.02
N VAL A 71 5.74 -2.38 0.15
CA VAL A 71 5.00 -1.78 1.23
C VAL A 71 5.75 -0.54 1.70
N GLY A 72 5.07 0.59 1.87
CA GLY A 72 5.77 1.81 2.22
C GLY A 72 4.91 2.89 2.85
N PHE A 73 5.57 4.00 3.13
CA PHE A 73 5.02 5.22 3.71
C PHE A 73 5.48 6.42 2.88
N THR A 74 4.63 7.45 2.76
CA THR A 74 5.00 8.69 2.08
C THR A 74 4.48 9.93 2.79
N ASN A 75 5.28 11.00 2.80
CA ASN A 75 4.87 12.35 3.24
C ASN A 75 4.48 13.28 2.11
N ILE A 76 4.36 12.76 0.90
CA ILE A 76 3.81 13.49 -0.22
C ILE A 76 2.32 13.21 -0.26
N CYS A 77 1.51 14.27 -0.13
CA CYS A 77 0.07 14.20 -0.33
C CYS A 77 -0.21 13.60 -1.71
N PRO A 78 -0.77 12.38 -1.79
CA PRO A 78 -1.07 11.78 -3.08
C PRO A 78 -2.20 12.56 -3.75
N GLN A 79 -1.94 13.10 -4.94
CA GLN A 79 -2.97 13.74 -5.75
C GLN A 79 -3.53 12.74 -6.76
N ARG A 80 -4.86 12.66 -6.83
CA ARG A 80 -5.62 11.74 -7.70
C ARG A 80 -5.11 11.72 -9.16
N ASN A 81 -4.71 12.86 -9.70
CA ASN A 81 -4.32 12.98 -11.11
C ASN A 81 -2.84 12.69 -11.39
N ASN A 82 -2.02 12.52 -10.36
CA ASN A 82 -0.57 12.32 -10.46
C ASN A 82 -0.11 11.08 -9.68
N LEU A 83 -0.92 10.02 -9.65
CA LEU A 83 -0.45 8.75 -9.13
C LEU A 83 0.64 8.21 -10.07
N PRO A 84 1.84 7.91 -9.57
CA PRO A 84 2.90 7.41 -10.42
C PRO A 84 2.48 6.05 -11.02
N PRO A 85 2.79 5.77 -12.31
CA PRO A 85 2.41 4.53 -13.00
C PRO A 85 2.98 3.25 -12.38
N ALA A 86 3.86 3.39 -11.38
CA ALA A 86 4.46 2.33 -10.60
C ALA A 86 5.47 1.50 -11.40
N SER A 87 6.69 2.04 -11.51
CA SER A 87 7.89 1.27 -11.79
C SER A 87 8.95 1.60 -10.74
N ILE A 88 9.72 0.60 -10.32
CA ILE A 88 10.50 0.64 -9.09
C ILE A 88 11.70 1.59 -9.01
N PRO A 89 12.21 2.23 -10.08
CA PRO A 89 13.12 3.35 -9.88
C PRO A 89 12.39 4.58 -9.34
N ASP A 90 11.17 4.86 -9.81
CA ASP A 90 10.55 6.17 -9.59
C ASP A 90 10.21 6.40 -8.12
N LEU A 91 9.57 5.44 -7.43
CA LEU A 91 9.12 5.68 -6.06
C LEU A 91 10.20 5.45 -5.00
N ARG A 92 11.11 4.49 -5.20
CA ARG A 92 12.15 4.18 -4.21
C ARG A 92 13.21 5.28 -4.15
N ASP A 93 13.52 5.90 -5.29
CA ASP A 93 14.53 6.96 -5.37
C ASP A 93 13.92 8.37 -5.24
N THR A 94 12.58 8.49 -5.16
CA THR A 94 11.92 9.77 -4.92
C THR A 94 11.94 10.15 -3.44
N ARG A 95 12.48 11.34 -3.16
CA ARG A 95 12.44 11.94 -1.83
C ARG A 95 11.01 12.00 -1.30
N GLY A 96 10.81 11.56 -0.06
CA GLY A 96 9.51 11.59 0.61
C GLY A 96 8.76 10.25 0.58
N TYR A 97 9.21 9.30 -0.23
CA TYR A 97 8.73 7.92 -0.20
C TYR A 97 9.74 7.02 0.54
N CYS A 98 9.23 6.11 1.36
CA CYS A 98 9.99 5.03 1.98
C CYS A 98 9.27 3.73 1.66
N VAL A 99 9.86 2.91 0.79
CA VAL A 99 9.24 1.68 0.26
C VAL A 99 10.16 0.49 0.51
N VAL A 100 9.60 -0.59 1.05
CA VAL A 100 10.30 -1.83 1.39
C VAL A 100 9.65 -2.98 0.60
N PRO A 101 10.42 -3.76 -0.18
CA PRO A 101 9.90 -4.96 -0.82
C PRO A 101 9.68 -6.08 0.21
N VAL A 102 8.52 -6.74 0.12
CA VAL A 102 8.17 -7.93 0.89
C VAL A 102 8.06 -9.11 -0.07
N TYR A 103 9.07 -9.98 -0.05
CA TYR A 103 9.11 -11.19 -0.87
C TYR A 103 8.22 -12.26 -0.24
N LEU A 104 7.23 -12.74 -1.00
CA LEU A 104 6.25 -13.72 -0.51
C LEU A 104 6.60 -15.16 -0.88
N LEU A 105 7.87 -15.42 -1.23
CA LEU A 105 8.34 -16.63 -1.89
C LEU A 105 8.13 -17.91 -1.04
N ASP A 106 8.08 -17.80 0.29
CA ASP A 106 7.97 -18.97 1.20
C ASP A 106 6.73 -18.95 2.12
N LEU A 107 5.75 -18.08 1.85
CA LEU A 107 4.57 -17.97 2.70
C LEU A 107 3.45 -18.89 2.18
N SER A 108 2.96 -19.83 2.97
CA SER A 108 1.78 -20.64 2.64
C SER A 108 0.52 -20.07 3.33
N GLY A 109 -0.53 -19.78 2.57
CA GLY A 109 -1.81 -19.29 3.08
C GLY A 109 -1.85 -17.77 3.34
N SER A 110 -2.91 -17.31 4.02
CA SER A 110 -3.09 -15.88 4.32
C SER A 110 -2.03 -15.38 5.29
N THR A 111 -1.18 -14.45 4.84
CA THR A 111 -0.14 -13.84 5.67
C THR A 111 -0.58 -12.49 6.20
N VAL A 112 -0.31 -12.22 7.48
CA VAL A 112 -0.53 -10.89 8.08
C VAL A 112 0.79 -10.16 8.26
N LEU A 113 0.95 -9.03 7.58
CA LEU A 113 2.04 -8.09 7.79
C LEU A 113 1.64 -7.09 8.87
N SER A 114 2.43 -7.03 9.95
CA SER A 114 2.26 -6.07 11.03
C SER A 114 3.31 -4.98 10.90
N ILE A 115 2.89 -3.73 10.74
CA ILE A 115 3.78 -2.62 10.48
C ILE A 115 3.49 -1.54 11.51
N LEU A 116 4.50 -1.23 12.31
CA LEU A 116 4.42 -0.20 13.33
C LEU A 116 5.06 1.08 12.80
N ARG A 117 4.30 2.17 12.82
CA ARG A 117 4.89 3.49 12.60
C ARG A 117 5.64 3.91 13.88
N THR A 118 6.95 3.67 13.93
CA THR A 118 7.81 4.22 14.98
C THR A 118 8.09 5.71 14.72
N LEU A 119 8.52 6.45 15.75
CA LEU A 119 8.77 7.91 15.78
C LEU A 119 9.70 8.41 14.64
N ILE A 120 9.18 8.49 13.42
CA ILE A 120 9.68 9.36 12.36
C ILE A 120 8.87 10.65 12.48
N SER A 121 9.17 11.43 13.51
CA SER A 121 8.45 12.65 13.90
C SER A 121 8.46 13.76 12.84
N TRP A 122 9.28 13.63 11.80
CA TRP A 122 9.41 14.59 10.70
C TRP A 122 8.50 14.32 9.48
N LEU A 123 7.75 13.20 9.47
CA LEU A 123 6.80 12.89 8.39
C LEU A 123 5.37 13.08 8.92
N ARG A 124 4.75 14.21 8.57
CA ARG A 124 3.41 14.61 9.04
C ARG A 124 2.26 13.95 8.28
N GLU A 125 2.55 13.44 7.10
CA GLU A 125 1.61 12.74 6.25
C GLU A 125 2.25 11.38 6.03
N ILE A 126 1.55 10.30 6.36
CA ILE A 126 2.02 8.96 6.07
C ILE A 126 0.85 8.23 5.44
N THR A 127 0.92 8.09 4.12
CA THR A 127 -0.02 7.23 3.39
C THR A 127 0.69 5.96 2.98
N PHE A 128 0.05 4.83 3.24
CA PHE A 128 0.63 3.52 2.98
C PHE A 128 0.49 3.12 1.51
N LEU A 129 1.48 2.44 0.95
CA LEU A 129 1.49 1.97 -0.44
C LEU A 129 1.52 0.45 -0.51
N LEU A 130 0.66 -0.18 -1.34
CA LEU A 130 0.91 -1.53 -1.89
C LEU A 130 1.32 -1.43 -3.35
N TYR A 131 2.41 -2.09 -3.75
CA TYR A 131 2.86 -2.24 -5.14
C TYR A 131 3.44 -3.64 -5.35
N ASN A 132 3.56 -4.16 -6.58
CA ASN A 132 4.29 -5.40 -6.85
C ASN A 132 5.34 -5.19 -7.96
N SER A 133 6.62 -5.38 -7.62
CA SER A 133 7.77 -5.31 -8.54
C SER A 133 7.81 -6.52 -9.44
N THR A 134 7.96 -6.37 -10.75
CA THR A 134 8.58 -7.43 -11.56
C THR A 134 10.07 -7.11 -11.74
N GLN A 135 10.94 -8.03 -11.33
CA GLN A 135 12.31 -8.03 -11.84
C GLN A 135 12.33 -9.08 -12.95
N SER A 136 12.25 -8.64 -14.20
CA SER A 136 12.68 -9.48 -15.31
C SER A 136 14.20 -9.62 -15.19
N LEU A 137 14.70 -10.87 -15.19
CA LEU A 137 16.10 -11.16 -15.51
C LEU A 137 16.50 -10.51 -16.84
#